data_AF-A0A943N1Z6-F1
#
_entry.id   AF-A0A943N1Z6-F1
#
_cell.length_a   1.000
_cell.length_b   1.000
_cell.length_c   1.000
_cell.angle_alpha   90.00
_cell.angle_beta   90.00
_cell.angle_gamma   90.00
#
_symmetry.space_group_name_H-M   'P 1'
#
loop_
_entity.id
_entity.type
_entity.pdbx_description
1 polymer ?
#
loop_
_entity_poly.entity_id
_entity_poly.type
_entity_poly.pdbx_seq_one_letter_code
_entity_poly.pdbx_strand_id
1 'polypeptide(L)'
;MRQHTHLMGKRLLSSALAILLAAACIVPAAAAEPIGDGVTPTYDEAYYATLDYYGNLLDGSVVKSYTLNGATSLTDYGTYDEVVNLTDGTTPAVAGNATTFSFSGKDAPSHFYFEGKTAAPFEALPWTLSVSYTLNGVAARAEDLAGKTGVVEITLDAIPNEAASEYARNNYTLEAMAVFNQDNILSLEAPGAQVQLIGNLRAVLFIALPGEEQHFVIRVGCEDFSFDGLTILMVPATLGQLEEIAKLSQRKDDLEEDYNKLSGSLDTLLNSFADLGSSLRDTADGLDQLNHARDTISNGKDQIYADGDKVLNDLESLNNSLNTIPGHLDDADDSITEVTDSLSEVTDTAVSLRENLDDVDDCLKDLQRDIKNIRSGSGDMQSHLNQLGADLKKTLRSKGRF
;
A
#
# COMPACT_ATOMS: atom_id res chain seq x y z
N MET A 1 -13.92 -12.75 12.66
CA MET A 1 -13.44 -11.67 11.77
C MET A 1 -12.30 -12.09 10.84
N ARG A 2 -11.31 -12.90 11.26
CA ARG A 2 -10.20 -13.38 10.38
C ARG A 2 -10.60 -14.25 9.17
N GLN A 3 -11.70 -15.01 9.24
CA GLN A 3 -12.15 -15.85 8.10
C GLN A 3 -12.77 -15.01 6.96
N HIS A 4 -13.52 -13.95 7.28
CA HIS A 4 -14.19 -13.13 6.26
C HIS A 4 -13.23 -12.31 5.39
N THR A 5 -12.10 -11.85 5.94
CA THR A 5 -11.07 -11.12 5.19
C THR A 5 -10.27 -12.02 4.24
N HIS A 6 -10.09 -13.30 4.59
CA HIS A 6 -9.39 -14.28 3.74
C HIS A 6 -10.22 -14.68 2.52
N LEU A 7 -11.55 -14.78 2.66
CA LEU A 7 -12.48 -15.00 1.56
C LEU A 7 -12.57 -13.81 0.58
N MET A 8 -12.37 -12.58 1.08
CA MET A 8 -12.47 -11.37 0.25
C MET A 8 -11.23 -11.14 -0.63
N GLY A 9 -10.03 -11.51 -0.15
CA GLY A 9 -8.80 -11.48 -0.96
C GLY A 9 -8.81 -12.53 -2.10
N LYS A 10 -9.40 -13.71 -1.84
CA LYS A 10 -9.58 -14.76 -2.86
C LYS A 10 -10.53 -14.37 -3.99
N ARG A 11 -11.60 -13.61 -3.69
CA ARG A 11 -12.57 -13.11 -4.69
C ARG A 11 -11.99 -12.03 -5.61
N LEU A 12 -11.04 -11.22 -5.12
CA LEU A 12 -10.29 -10.27 -5.95
C LEU A 12 -9.28 -10.97 -6.87
N LEU A 13 -8.69 -12.08 -6.42
CA LEU A 13 -7.82 -12.95 -7.23
C LEU A 13 -8.57 -13.56 -8.42
N SER A 14 -9.79 -14.06 -8.19
CA SER A 14 -10.63 -14.67 -9.24
C SER A 14 -11.06 -13.65 -10.30
N SER A 15 -11.38 -12.41 -9.90
CA SER A 15 -11.74 -11.34 -10.84
C SER A 15 -10.55 -10.80 -11.64
N ALA A 16 -9.34 -10.80 -11.09
CA ALA A 16 -8.13 -10.43 -11.83
C ALA A 16 -7.68 -11.54 -12.80
N LEU A 17 -7.80 -12.81 -12.38
CA LEU A 17 -7.56 -14.00 -13.21
C LEU A 17 -8.54 -14.08 -14.39
N ALA A 18 -9.79 -13.70 -14.15
CA ALA A 18 -10.83 -13.55 -15.16
C ALA A 18 -10.40 -12.59 -16.28
N ILE A 19 -9.99 -11.37 -15.92
CA ILE A 19 -9.56 -10.35 -16.87
C ILE A 19 -8.30 -10.80 -17.66
N LEU A 20 -7.40 -11.55 -17.04
CA LEU A 20 -6.20 -12.10 -17.69
C LEU A 20 -6.52 -13.28 -18.64
N LEU A 21 -7.49 -14.14 -18.29
CA LEU A 21 -8.00 -15.18 -19.18
C LEU A 21 -8.68 -14.59 -20.43
N ALA A 22 -9.44 -13.49 -20.28
CA ALA A 22 -10.03 -12.79 -21.43
C ALA A 22 -8.97 -12.22 -22.40
N ALA A 23 -7.80 -11.85 -21.89
CA ALA A 23 -6.69 -11.35 -22.72
C ALA A 23 -5.87 -12.48 -23.39
N ALA A 24 -5.81 -13.67 -22.79
CA ALA A 24 -5.12 -14.84 -23.35
C ALA A 24 -6.03 -15.68 -24.28
N CYS A 25 -7.34 -15.69 -24.03
CA CYS A 25 -8.37 -16.30 -24.87
C CYS A 25 -8.87 -15.35 -25.98
N ILE A 26 -8.00 -14.48 -26.50
CA ILE A 26 -8.22 -13.89 -27.84
C ILE A 26 -7.91 -14.98 -28.88
N VAL A 27 -8.64 -16.09 -28.81
CA VAL A 27 -8.94 -16.87 -30.00
C VAL A 27 -10.22 -16.23 -30.50
N PRO A 28 -10.22 -15.55 -31.66
CA PRO A 28 -11.47 -15.14 -32.26
C PRO A 28 -12.24 -16.43 -32.55
N ALA A 29 -13.18 -16.77 -31.67
CA ALA A 29 -14.28 -17.62 -32.04
C ALA A 29 -15.00 -16.81 -33.12
N ALA A 30 -14.61 -17.01 -34.37
CA ALA A 30 -15.27 -16.47 -35.52
C ALA A 30 -16.63 -17.19 -35.66
N ALA A 31 -17.52 -16.97 -34.70
CA ALA A 31 -18.92 -16.85 -35.02
C ALA A 31 -18.96 -15.70 -36.02
N ALA A 32 -19.30 -16.00 -37.27
CA ALA A 32 -19.40 -15.00 -38.31
C ALA A 32 -20.31 -13.87 -37.81
N GLU A 33 -19.71 -12.76 -37.37
CA GLU A 33 -20.48 -11.60 -36.97
C GLU A 33 -21.28 -11.17 -38.20
N PRO A 34 -22.60 -10.96 -38.06
CA PRO A 34 -23.34 -10.30 -39.13
C PRO A 34 -22.64 -8.98 -39.42
N ILE A 35 -22.34 -8.71 -40.70
CA ILE A 35 -21.73 -7.44 -41.13
C ILE A 35 -22.61 -6.31 -40.60
N GLY A 36 -22.15 -5.69 -39.52
CA GLY A 36 -22.85 -4.58 -38.87
C GLY A 36 -22.82 -3.33 -39.73
N ASP A 37 -23.66 -2.36 -39.36
CA ASP A 37 -23.69 -1.03 -39.98
C ASP A 37 -22.47 -0.15 -39.67
N GLY A 38 -21.51 -0.66 -38.87
CA GLY A 38 -20.30 0.03 -38.44
C GLY A 38 -20.52 1.08 -37.35
N VAL A 39 -21.74 1.20 -36.81
CA VAL A 39 -22.11 2.18 -35.77
C VAL A 39 -22.79 1.55 -34.56
N THR A 40 -23.32 0.32 -34.68
CA THR A 40 -23.89 -0.43 -33.57
C THR A 40 -22.77 -0.93 -32.65
N PRO A 41 -22.90 -0.77 -31.31
CA PRO A 41 -21.95 -1.36 -30.39
C PRO A 41 -21.88 -2.88 -30.53
N THR A 42 -20.67 -3.43 -30.65
CA THR A 42 -20.40 -4.88 -30.61
C THR A 42 -19.86 -5.25 -29.25
N TYR A 43 -20.00 -6.52 -28.85
CA TYR A 43 -19.53 -6.95 -27.54
C TYR A 43 -19.04 -8.39 -27.51
N ASP A 44 -18.12 -8.63 -26.58
CA ASP A 44 -17.68 -9.95 -26.12
C ASP A 44 -18.13 -10.15 -24.66
N GLU A 45 -18.40 -11.39 -24.29
CA GLU A 45 -18.74 -11.77 -22.92
C GLU A 45 -17.86 -12.91 -22.43
N ALA A 46 -17.43 -12.80 -21.18
CA ALA A 46 -16.75 -13.87 -20.47
C ALA A 46 -17.45 -14.14 -19.14
N TYR A 47 -17.69 -15.41 -18.86
CA TYR A 47 -18.40 -15.88 -17.68
C TYR A 47 -17.41 -16.46 -16.67
N TYR A 48 -17.50 -16.01 -15.43
CA TYR A 48 -16.63 -16.43 -14.33
C TYR A 48 -17.44 -16.98 -13.17
N ALA A 49 -17.14 -18.21 -12.78
CA ALA A 49 -17.68 -18.84 -11.60
C ALA A 49 -16.56 -19.11 -10.59
N THR A 50 -16.80 -18.72 -9.35
CA THR A 50 -16.05 -19.25 -8.21
C THR A 50 -16.87 -20.38 -7.60
N LEU A 51 -16.28 -21.57 -7.54
CA LEU A 51 -16.90 -22.74 -6.93
C LEU A 51 -16.29 -23.00 -5.55
N ASP A 52 -17.05 -23.66 -4.68
CA ASP A 52 -16.52 -24.23 -3.45
C ASP A 52 -15.72 -25.51 -3.72
N TYR A 53 -15.20 -26.12 -2.65
CA TYR A 53 -14.41 -27.35 -2.73
C TYR A 53 -15.15 -28.55 -3.33
N TYR A 54 -16.47 -28.47 -3.47
CA TYR A 54 -17.33 -29.56 -3.92
C TYR A 54 -17.98 -29.27 -5.27
N GLY A 55 -17.69 -28.12 -5.89
CA GLY A 55 -18.24 -27.71 -7.19
C GLY A 55 -19.50 -26.84 -7.09
N ASN A 56 -19.94 -26.44 -5.90
CA ASN A 56 -21.12 -25.56 -5.77
C ASN A 56 -20.74 -24.11 -6.05
N LEU A 57 -21.62 -23.37 -6.74
CA LEU A 57 -21.42 -21.96 -7.05
C LEU A 57 -21.41 -21.11 -5.76
N LEU A 58 -20.31 -20.37 -5.55
CA LEU A 58 -20.20 -19.36 -4.49
C LEU A 58 -20.45 -17.95 -5.02
N ASP A 59 -19.91 -17.66 -6.20
CA ASP A 59 -19.99 -16.35 -6.84
C ASP A 59 -19.96 -16.51 -8.35
N GLY A 60 -20.72 -15.68 -9.05
CA GLY A 60 -20.82 -15.70 -10.50
C GLY A 60 -20.81 -14.28 -11.04
N SER A 61 -20.04 -14.05 -12.10
CA SER A 61 -20.08 -12.79 -12.82
C SER A 61 -19.90 -12.98 -14.32
N VAL A 62 -20.49 -12.06 -15.07
CA VAL A 62 -20.23 -11.89 -16.50
C VAL A 62 -19.51 -10.56 -16.69
N VAL A 63 -18.38 -10.59 -17.38
CA VAL A 63 -17.67 -9.38 -17.80
C VAL A 63 -17.99 -9.17 -19.27
N LYS A 64 -18.52 -7.99 -19.58
CA LYS A 64 -18.80 -7.58 -20.96
C LYS A 64 -17.80 -6.53 -21.42
N SER A 65 -17.31 -6.71 -22.63
CA SER A 65 -16.43 -5.78 -23.32
C SER A 65 -17.15 -5.25 -24.55
N TYR A 66 -17.51 -3.97 -24.56
CA TYR A 66 -18.15 -3.31 -25.69
C TYR A 66 -17.16 -2.47 -26.49
N THR A 67 -17.27 -2.52 -27.80
CA THR A 67 -16.75 -1.49 -28.69
C THR A 67 -17.89 -0.57 -29.07
N LEU A 68 -17.86 0.70 -28.62
CA LEU A 68 -19.02 1.59 -28.72
C LEU A 68 -19.25 2.18 -30.11
N ASN A 69 -18.26 2.16 -31.00
CA ASN A 69 -18.37 2.68 -32.38
C ASN A 69 -18.93 4.12 -32.45
N GLY A 70 -18.63 4.95 -31.45
CA GLY A 70 -19.10 6.35 -31.35
C GLY A 70 -20.51 6.51 -30.74
N ALA A 71 -21.14 5.43 -30.28
CA ALA A 71 -22.39 5.48 -29.54
C ALA A 71 -22.22 6.25 -28.21
N THR A 72 -23.20 7.09 -27.90
CA THR A 72 -23.24 7.89 -26.66
C THR A 72 -24.15 7.28 -25.60
N SER A 73 -24.76 6.14 -25.88
CA SER A 73 -25.47 5.34 -24.89
C SER A 73 -25.36 3.87 -25.26
N LEU A 74 -25.29 3.02 -24.23
CA LEU A 74 -25.28 1.58 -24.33
C LEU A 74 -26.44 1.06 -23.49
N THR A 75 -27.25 0.14 -24.03
CA THR A 75 -28.23 -0.60 -23.23
C THR A 75 -27.95 -2.08 -23.37
N ASP A 76 -27.64 -2.71 -22.27
CA ASP A 76 -27.43 -4.15 -22.17
C ASP A 76 -28.66 -4.84 -21.56
N TYR A 77 -28.94 -6.06 -22.01
CA TYR A 77 -30.03 -6.88 -21.51
C TYR A 77 -29.50 -8.11 -20.78
N GLY A 78 -29.68 -8.12 -19.46
CA GLY A 78 -29.29 -9.24 -18.59
C GLY A 78 -29.87 -9.10 -17.19
N THR A 79 -29.85 -10.20 -16.45
CA THR A 79 -30.31 -10.22 -15.05
C THR A 79 -29.09 -10.20 -14.15
N TYR A 80 -28.84 -9.06 -13.53
CA TYR A 80 -27.69 -8.83 -12.66
C TYR A 80 -28.15 -8.46 -11.25
N ASP A 81 -27.52 -9.06 -10.26
CA ASP A 81 -27.69 -8.70 -8.85
C ASP A 81 -26.99 -7.36 -8.55
N GLU A 82 -25.86 -7.13 -9.22
CA GLU A 82 -25.05 -5.92 -9.12
C GLU A 82 -24.35 -5.65 -10.45
N VAL A 83 -24.27 -4.38 -10.85
CA VAL A 83 -23.53 -3.94 -12.04
C VAL A 83 -22.40 -3.01 -11.61
N VAL A 84 -21.17 -3.40 -11.92
CA VAL A 84 -19.95 -2.65 -11.61
C VAL A 84 -19.32 -2.18 -12.92
N ASN A 85 -19.25 -0.86 -13.09
CA ASN A 85 -18.54 -0.26 -14.21
C ASN A 85 -17.02 -0.36 -13.97
N LEU A 86 -16.28 -0.91 -14.95
CA LEU A 86 -14.83 -1.14 -14.87
C LEU A 86 -14.02 -0.11 -15.70
N THR A 87 -14.68 0.89 -16.27
CA THR A 87 -14.09 1.84 -17.23
C THR A 87 -13.93 3.23 -16.64
N ASP A 88 -15.04 3.92 -16.36
CA ASP A 88 -15.05 5.37 -16.08
C ASP A 88 -15.91 5.74 -14.86
N GLY A 89 -16.55 4.75 -14.23
CA GLY A 89 -17.44 4.97 -13.09
C GLY A 89 -18.83 5.53 -13.44
N THR A 90 -19.18 5.61 -14.74
CA THR A 90 -20.54 5.95 -15.19
C THR A 90 -21.57 5.03 -14.53
N THR A 91 -22.51 5.63 -13.80
CA THR A 91 -23.55 4.89 -13.08
C THR A 91 -24.67 4.46 -14.05
N PRO A 92 -25.03 3.17 -14.11
CA PRO A 92 -26.10 2.71 -14.99
C PRO A 92 -27.49 3.07 -14.45
N ALA A 93 -28.44 3.26 -15.36
CA ALA A 93 -29.86 3.21 -15.06
C ALA A 93 -30.36 1.77 -15.28
N VAL A 94 -30.96 1.17 -14.25
CA VAL A 94 -31.48 -0.22 -14.31
C VAL A 94 -32.99 -0.21 -14.31
N ALA A 95 -33.61 -0.87 -15.29
CA ALA A 95 -35.05 -1.03 -15.43
C ALA A 95 -35.39 -2.46 -15.87
N GLY A 96 -35.79 -3.30 -14.91
CA GLY A 96 -36.02 -4.73 -15.18
C GLY A 96 -34.71 -5.43 -15.53
N ASN A 97 -34.66 -6.07 -16.71
CA ASN A 97 -33.45 -6.69 -17.24
C ASN A 97 -32.65 -5.76 -18.16
N ALA A 98 -33.01 -4.48 -18.28
CA ALA A 98 -32.30 -3.50 -19.10
C ALA A 98 -31.38 -2.64 -18.21
N THR A 99 -30.09 -2.61 -18.55
CA THR A 99 -29.06 -1.80 -17.91
C THR A 99 -28.54 -0.79 -18.93
N THR A 100 -28.82 0.49 -18.71
CA THR A 100 -28.48 1.57 -19.64
C THR A 100 -27.36 2.45 -19.07
N PHE A 101 -26.29 2.61 -19.84
CA PHE A 101 -25.23 3.58 -19.62
C PHE A 101 -25.41 4.74 -20.60
N SER A 102 -25.24 5.97 -20.13
CA SER A 102 -25.32 7.18 -20.94
C SER A 102 -24.04 7.99 -20.76
N PHE A 103 -23.39 8.28 -21.88
CA PHE A 103 -22.11 8.97 -21.93
C PHE A 103 -22.33 10.40 -22.42
N SER A 104 -21.72 11.39 -21.77
CA SER A 104 -21.67 12.74 -22.33
C SER A 104 -20.87 12.69 -23.64
N GLY A 105 -21.42 13.20 -24.75
CA GLY A 105 -20.90 12.93 -26.10
C GLY A 105 -19.44 13.30 -26.42
N LYS A 106 -18.72 13.98 -25.51
CA LYS A 106 -17.26 14.20 -25.62
C LYS A 106 -16.42 13.23 -24.75
N ASP A 107 -17.04 12.54 -23.81
CA ASP A 107 -16.42 11.66 -22.83
C ASP A 107 -16.77 10.17 -23.07
N ALA A 108 -17.52 9.86 -24.13
CA ALA A 108 -17.85 8.48 -24.48
C ALA A 108 -16.57 7.69 -24.82
N PRO A 109 -16.26 6.60 -24.11
CA PRO A 109 -15.04 5.84 -24.35
C PRO A 109 -15.16 5.04 -25.67
N SER A 110 -14.04 4.68 -26.28
CA SER A 110 -14.06 3.79 -27.46
C SER A 110 -14.41 2.35 -27.08
N HIS A 111 -13.91 1.90 -25.93
CA HIS A 111 -14.21 0.61 -25.32
C HIS A 111 -14.84 0.80 -23.95
N PHE A 112 -15.85 0.00 -23.65
CA PHE A 112 -16.58 0.08 -22.40
C PHE A 112 -16.74 -1.30 -21.77
N TYR A 113 -16.33 -1.41 -20.52
CA TYR A 113 -16.30 -2.64 -19.74
C TYR A 113 -17.18 -2.51 -18.50
N PHE A 114 -17.99 -3.52 -18.25
CA PHE A 114 -18.69 -3.67 -16.97
C PHE A 114 -18.74 -5.14 -16.56
N GLU A 115 -18.82 -5.35 -15.24
CA GLU A 115 -19.09 -6.64 -14.62
C GLU A 115 -20.54 -6.67 -14.15
N GLY A 116 -21.30 -7.67 -14.56
CA GLY A 116 -22.61 -8.00 -14.02
C GLY A 116 -22.50 -9.22 -13.11
N LYS A 117 -22.71 -9.05 -11.80
CA LYS A 117 -22.80 -10.19 -10.87
C LYS A 117 -24.12 -10.92 -11.09
N THR A 118 -24.06 -12.23 -11.25
CA THR A 118 -25.23 -13.06 -11.54
C THR A 118 -24.94 -14.53 -11.29
N ALA A 119 -25.93 -15.26 -10.77
CA ALA A 119 -25.89 -16.72 -10.67
C ALA A 119 -26.56 -17.42 -11.87
N ALA A 120 -27.47 -16.73 -12.57
CA ALA A 120 -28.37 -17.33 -13.56
C ALA A 120 -27.70 -18.15 -14.68
N PRO A 121 -26.60 -17.71 -15.32
CA PRO A 121 -26.01 -18.48 -16.42
C PRO A 121 -25.30 -19.76 -15.94
N PHE A 122 -24.87 -19.80 -14.68
CA PHE A 122 -24.10 -20.91 -14.13
C PHE A 122 -24.95 -22.13 -13.77
N GLU A 123 -26.26 -21.95 -13.59
CA GLU A 123 -27.20 -23.06 -13.40
C GLU A 123 -27.44 -23.86 -14.70
N ALA A 124 -27.07 -23.29 -15.85
CA ALA A 124 -27.29 -23.86 -17.18
C ALA A 124 -25.99 -24.14 -17.95
N LEU A 125 -24.85 -24.31 -17.25
CA LEU A 125 -23.60 -24.75 -17.88
C LEU A 125 -23.75 -26.12 -18.52
N PRO A 126 -23.05 -26.43 -19.63
CA PRO A 126 -23.17 -27.71 -20.34
C PRO A 126 -22.82 -28.95 -19.50
N TRP A 127 -22.12 -28.79 -18.37
CA TRP A 127 -21.91 -29.85 -17.37
C TRP A 127 -22.27 -29.38 -15.96
N THR A 128 -22.77 -30.31 -15.17
CA THR A 128 -22.78 -30.24 -13.71
C THR A 128 -21.45 -30.79 -13.19
N LEU A 129 -20.81 -30.05 -12.31
CA LEU A 129 -19.48 -30.37 -11.78
C LEU A 129 -19.60 -30.74 -10.31
N SER A 130 -19.00 -31.86 -9.92
CA SER A 130 -18.93 -32.31 -8.53
C SER A 130 -17.52 -32.75 -8.21
N VAL A 131 -17.00 -32.29 -7.06
CA VAL A 131 -15.66 -32.67 -6.59
C VAL A 131 -15.77 -33.44 -5.29
N SER A 132 -15.03 -34.54 -5.18
CA SER A 132 -14.98 -35.34 -3.95
C SER A 132 -13.55 -35.78 -3.64
N TYR A 133 -13.33 -36.17 -2.38
CA TYR A 133 -12.00 -36.46 -1.87
C TYR A 133 -11.95 -37.70 -1.00
N THR A 134 -10.83 -38.41 -1.09
CA THR A 134 -10.46 -39.44 -0.10
C THR A 134 -9.03 -39.23 0.40
N LEU A 135 -8.78 -39.60 1.66
CA LEU A 135 -7.44 -39.71 2.22
C LEU A 135 -7.15 -41.18 2.53
N ASN A 136 -6.12 -41.74 1.89
CA ASN A 136 -5.76 -43.16 1.97
C ASN A 136 -6.95 -44.09 1.67
N GLY A 137 -7.81 -43.70 0.71
CA GLY A 137 -8.99 -44.46 0.28
C GLY A 137 -10.21 -44.31 1.19
N VAL A 138 -10.14 -43.50 2.26
CA VAL A 138 -11.29 -43.19 3.12
C VAL A 138 -11.84 -41.82 2.76
N ALA A 139 -13.17 -41.73 2.55
CA ALA A 139 -13.83 -40.46 2.28
C ALA A 139 -13.46 -39.39 3.31
N ALA A 140 -13.07 -38.22 2.83
CA ALA A 140 -12.58 -37.12 3.64
C ALA A 140 -13.20 -35.80 3.19
N ARG A 141 -13.30 -34.86 4.12
CA ARG A 141 -13.74 -33.50 3.81
C ARG A 141 -12.56 -32.68 3.30
N ALA A 142 -12.79 -31.81 2.33
CA ALA A 142 -11.72 -31.00 1.73
C ALA A 142 -10.98 -30.16 2.77
N GLU A 143 -11.71 -29.61 3.74
CA GLU A 143 -11.21 -28.76 4.80
C GLU A 143 -10.27 -29.51 5.78
N ASP A 144 -10.38 -30.83 5.84
CA ASP A 144 -9.60 -31.69 6.74
C ASP A 144 -8.32 -32.24 6.08
N LEU A 145 -8.10 -31.99 4.80
CA LEU A 145 -6.98 -32.54 4.03
C LEU A 145 -5.70 -31.71 4.14
N ALA A 146 -5.81 -30.39 4.39
CA ALA A 146 -4.65 -29.52 4.44
C ALA A 146 -3.64 -29.99 5.50
N GLY A 147 -2.39 -30.15 5.06
CA GLY A 147 -1.26 -30.64 5.84
C GLY A 147 -1.35 -32.09 6.32
N LYS A 148 -2.22 -32.90 5.72
CA LYS A 148 -2.25 -34.35 5.96
C LYS A 148 -1.14 -35.04 5.18
N THR A 149 -0.57 -36.07 5.80
CA THR A 149 0.31 -37.04 5.16
C THR A 149 -0.50 -38.21 4.61
N GLY A 150 -0.20 -38.64 3.39
CA GLY A 150 -0.80 -39.82 2.78
C GLY A 150 -1.05 -39.65 1.29
N VAL A 151 -1.93 -40.48 0.75
CA VAL A 151 -2.41 -40.37 -0.63
C VAL A 151 -3.78 -39.73 -0.61
N VAL A 152 -3.87 -38.53 -1.17
CA VAL A 152 -5.15 -37.86 -1.41
C VAL A 152 -5.62 -38.21 -2.82
N GLU A 153 -6.83 -38.71 -2.93
CA GLU A 153 -7.53 -38.87 -4.20
C GLU A 153 -8.55 -37.73 -4.34
N ILE A 154 -8.49 -37.03 -5.48
CA ILE A 154 -9.42 -35.98 -5.88
C ILE A 154 -10.19 -36.51 -7.08
N THR A 155 -11.50 -36.51 -7.01
CA THR A 155 -12.38 -36.93 -8.11
C THR A 155 -13.19 -35.74 -8.58
N LEU A 156 -13.16 -35.45 -9.88
CA LEU A 156 -14.02 -34.47 -10.55
C LEU A 156 -14.98 -35.23 -11.46
N ASP A 157 -16.26 -35.19 -11.13
CA ASP A 157 -17.35 -35.69 -11.95
C ASP A 157 -17.87 -34.54 -12.83
N ALA A 158 -17.81 -34.70 -14.14
CA ALA A 158 -18.37 -33.79 -15.13
C ALA A 158 -19.53 -34.48 -15.84
N ILE A 159 -20.76 -34.17 -15.42
CA ILE A 159 -21.98 -34.83 -15.90
C ILE A 159 -22.71 -33.89 -16.86
N PRO A 160 -23.07 -34.31 -18.08
CA PRO A 160 -23.80 -33.48 -19.02
C PRO A 160 -25.09 -32.90 -18.42
N ASN A 161 -25.29 -31.60 -18.57
CA ASN A 161 -26.47 -30.91 -18.06
C ASN A 161 -27.54 -30.80 -19.15
N GLU A 162 -28.62 -31.57 -19.02
CA GLU A 162 -29.73 -31.55 -19.98
C GLU A 162 -30.46 -30.20 -20.04
N ALA A 163 -30.40 -29.39 -18.97
CA ALA A 163 -31.02 -28.07 -18.92
C ALA A 163 -30.21 -27.00 -19.68
N ALA A 164 -28.94 -27.26 -19.99
CA ALA A 164 -28.12 -26.35 -20.79
C ALA A 164 -28.64 -26.22 -22.22
N SER A 165 -28.29 -25.15 -22.91
CA SER A 165 -28.72 -24.95 -24.30
C SER A 165 -28.18 -26.04 -25.23
N GLU A 166 -28.93 -26.39 -26.26
CA GLU A 166 -28.49 -27.40 -27.24
C GLU A 166 -27.15 -27.04 -27.89
N TYR A 167 -26.94 -25.75 -28.16
CA TYR A 167 -25.66 -25.28 -28.67
C TYR A 167 -24.52 -25.53 -27.68
N ALA A 168 -24.69 -25.16 -26.40
CA ALA A 168 -23.65 -25.35 -25.39
C ALA A 168 -23.31 -26.83 -25.21
N ARG A 169 -24.32 -27.70 -25.07
CA ARG A 169 -24.12 -29.15 -24.89
C ARG A 169 -23.36 -29.80 -26.06
N ASN A 170 -23.58 -29.32 -27.28
CA ASN A 170 -23.06 -29.97 -28.49
C ASN A 170 -21.78 -29.34 -29.04
N ASN A 171 -21.42 -28.13 -28.59
CA ASN A 171 -20.28 -27.40 -29.17
C ASN A 171 -19.22 -27.01 -28.15
N TYR A 172 -19.46 -27.09 -26.84
CA TYR A 172 -18.44 -26.76 -25.86
C TYR A 172 -17.56 -27.96 -25.56
N THR A 173 -16.27 -27.74 -25.35
CA THR A 173 -15.36 -28.68 -24.68
C THR A 173 -15.13 -28.21 -23.26
N LEU A 174 -14.85 -29.16 -22.37
CA LEU A 174 -14.46 -28.87 -20.99
C LEU A 174 -13.00 -29.24 -20.80
N GLU A 175 -12.22 -28.32 -20.27
CA GLU A 175 -10.83 -28.52 -19.89
C GLU A 175 -10.72 -28.32 -18.39
N ALA A 176 -10.27 -29.35 -17.66
CA ALA A 176 -10.09 -29.29 -16.22
C ALA A 176 -8.61 -29.45 -15.87
N MET A 177 -8.06 -28.47 -15.17
CA MET A 177 -6.65 -28.40 -14.82
C MET A 177 -6.43 -28.35 -13.32
N ALA A 178 -5.43 -29.10 -12.87
CA ALA A 178 -4.88 -29.04 -11.52
C ALA A 178 -3.37 -28.83 -11.59
N VAL A 179 -2.81 -28.08 -10.65
CA VAL A 179 -1.37 -27.84 -10.56
C VAL A 179 -0.87 -28.27 -9.18
N PHE A 180 0.27 -28.95 -9.15
CA PHE A 180 0.93 -29.38 -7.93
C PHE A 180 2.39 -28.96 -7.96
N ASN A 181 2.91 -28.46 -6.84
CA ASN A 181 4.35 -28.23 -6.70
C ASN A 181 5.06 -29.57 -6.50
N GLN A 182 5.98 -29.91 -7.41
CA GLN A 182 6.74 -31.15 -7.40
C GLN A 182 7.54 -31.36 -6.11
N ASP A 183 8.01 -30.29 -5.48
CA ASP A 183 8.79 -30.36 -4.24
C ASP A 183 7.94 -30.80 -3.03
N ASN A 184 6.61 -30.63 -3.11
CA ASN A 184 5.68 -30.94 -2.04
C ASN A 184 4.98 -32.30 -2.20
N ILE A 185 5.17 -32.97 -3.33
CA ILE A 185 4.50 -34.23 -3.66
C ILE A 185 5.51 -35.36 -3.84
N LEU A 186 5.21 -36.52 -3.26
CA LEU A 186 5.99 -37.75 -3.39
C LEU A 186 5.61 -38.54 -4.64
N SER A 187 4.35 -38.43 -5.08
CA SER A 187 3.83 -39.09 -6.28
C SER A 187 2.61 -38.37 -6.83
N LEU A 188 2.38 -38.53 -8.13
CA LEU A 188 1.22 -37.99 -8.84
C LEU A 188 0.80 -39.01 -9.92
N GLU A 189 -0.45 -39.46 -9.84
CA GLU A 189 -1.07 -40.35 -10.83
C GLU A 189 -2.41 -39.73 -11.24
N ALA A 190 -2.63 -39.57 -12.54
CA ALA A 190 -3.86 -39.02 -13.08
C ALA A 190 -4.24 -39.77 -14.36
N PRO A 191 -4.96 -40.89 -14.25
CA PRO A 191 -5.29 -41.73 -15.41
C PRO A 191 -6.13 -40.97 -16.43
N GLY A 192 -5.73 -40.99 -17.70
CA GLY A 192 -6.44 -40.30 -18.78
C GLY A 192 -6.17 -38.80 -18.88
N ALA A 193 -5.40 -38.23 -17.96
CA ALA A 193 -4.89 -36.86 -18.08
C ALA A 193 -3.58 -36.81 -18.86
N GLN A 194 -3.33 -35.65 -19.48
CA GLN A 194 -1.98 -35.26 -19.83
C GLN A 194 -1.30 -34.64 -18.61
N VAL A 195 -0.12 -35.14 -18.26
CA VAL A 195 0.66 -34.64 -17.13
C VAL A 195 1.97 -34.04 -17.65
N GLN A 196 2.21 -32.77 -17.36
CA GLN A 196 3.39 -32.02 -17.81
C GLN A 196 4.18 -31.47 -16.63
N LEU A 197 5.51 -31.48 -16.72
CA LEU A 197 6.40 -30.80 -15.79
C LEU A 197 6.82 -29.45 -16.37
N ILE A 198 6.56 -28.37 -15.63
CA ILE A 198 6.86 -26.99 -16.02
C ILE A 198 7.62 -26.32 -14.88
N GLY A 199 8.93 -26.17 -15.05
CA GLY A 199 9.82 -25.78 -13.94
C GLY A 199 9.78 -26.80 -12.81
N ASN A 200 9.21 -26.41 -11.68
CA ASN A 200 8.95 -27.29 -10.52
C ASN A 200 7.47 -27.61 -10.32
N LEU A 201 6.59 -27.30 -11.27
CA LEU A 201 5.16 -27.56 -11.19
C LEU A 201 4.76 -28.74 -12.07
N ARG A 202 3.91 -29.63 -11.54
CA ARG A 202 3.22 -30.65 -12.33
C ARG A 202 1.81 -30.17 -12.65
N ALA A 203 1.55 -29.94 -13.92
CA ALA A 203 0.23 -29.64 -14.46
C ALA A 203 -0.45 -30.95 -14.88
N VAL A 204 -1.69 -31.13 -14.46
CA VAL A 204 -2.58 -32.23 -14.85
C VAL A 204 -3.73 -31.63 -15.63
N LEU A 205 -3.92 -32.06 -16.88
CA LEU A 205 -4.99 -31.58 -17.75
C LEU A 205 -5.88 -32.74 -18.19
N PHE A 206 -7.18 -32.58 -17.96
CA PHE A 206 -8.23 -33.43 -18.49
C PHE A 206 -9.08 -32.67 -19.51
N ILE A 207 -9.63 -33.42 -20.47
CA ILE A 207 -10.52 -32.87 -21.50
C ILE A 207 -11.77 -33.75 -21.57
N ALA A 208 -12.94 -33.13 -21.58
CA ALA A 208 -14.20 -33.77 -21.95
C ALA A 208 -14.74 -33.16 -23.24
N LEU A 209 -15.17 -34.03 -24.16
CA LEU A 209 -15.79 -33.62 -25.41
C LEU A 209 -17.26 -33.27 -25.19
N PRO A 210 -17.89 -32.49 -26.10
CA PRO A 210 -19.27 -32.05 -25.92
C PRO A 210 -20.21 -33.23 -25.64
N GLY A 211 -20.98 -33.12 -24.55
CA GLY A 211 -21.98 -34.12 -24.16
C GLY A 211 -21.42 -35.41 -23.54
N GLU A 212 -20.11 -35.54 -23.33
CA GLU A 212 -19.54 -36.69 -22.63
C GLU A 212 -19.70 -36.57 -21.12
N GLU A 213 -20.05 -37.69 -20.50
CA GLU A 213 -19.91 -37.92 -19.06
C GLU A 213 -18.49 -38.39 -18.77
N GLN A 214 -17.80 -37.69 -17.87
CA GLN A 214 -16.41 -38.00 -17.50
C GLN A 214 -16.22 -37.99 -15.99
N HIS A 215 -15.35 -38.88 -15.52
CA HIS A 215 -14.96 -39.02 -14.11
C HIS A 215 -13.44 -38.93 -14.01
N PHE A 216 -12.92 -37.75 -13.74
CA PHE A 216 -11.48 -37.52 -13.66
C PHE A 216 -10.97 -37.81 -12.25
N VAL A 217 -9.82 -38.47 -12.16
CA VAL A 217 -9.22 -38.86 -10.88
C VAL A 217 -7.76 -38.43 -10.83
N ILE A 218 -7.39 -37.75 -9.75
CA ILE A 218 -6.02 -37.37 -9.44
C ILE A 218 -5.65 -37.99 -8.09
N ARG A 219 -4.57 -38.77 -8.05
CA ARG A 219 -4.00 -39.34 -6.82
C ARG A 219 -2.66 -38.68 -6.55
N VAL A 220 -2.53 -38.09 -5.36
CA VAL A 220 -1.34 -37.34 -4.95
C VAL A 220 -0.84 -37.88 -3.63
N GLY A 221 0.36 -38.47 -3.64
CA GLY A 221 1.06 -38.84 -2.41
C GLY A 221 1.86 -37.65 -1.89
N CYS A 222 1.76 -37.33 -0.61
CA CYS A 222 2.39 -36.15 0.00
C CYS A 222 2.64 -36.33 1.51
N GLU A 223 3.56 -35.54 2.06
CA GLU A 223 3.78 -35.47 3.52
C GLU A 223 3.00 -34.32 4.17
N ASP A 224 2.79 -33.23 3.43
CA ASP A 224 2.07 -32.03 3.85
C ASP A 224 1.16 -31.59 2.70
N PHE A 225 -0.05 -32.18 2.61
CA PHE A 225 -0.93 -31.94 1.46
C PHE A 225 -1.35 -30.46 1.35
N SER A 226 -1.17 -29.89 0.15
CA SER A 226 -1.74 -28.61 -0.25
C SER A 226 -2.27 -28.72 -1.67
N PHE A 227 -3.43 -28.12 -1.92
CA PHE A 227 -4.06 -28.12 -3.22
C PHE A 227 -4.71 -26.77 -3.49
N ASP A 228 -4.27 -26.13 -4.58
CA ASP A 228 -4.70 -24.77 -4.94
C ASP A 228 -6.07 -24.74 -5.60
N GLY A 229 -6.61 -25.92 -5.97
CA GLY A 229 -7.93 -26.10 -6.56
C GLY A 229 -7.88 -26.56 -8.02
N LEU A 230 -9.07 -26.59 -8.63
CA LEU A 230 -9.26 -26.90 -10.05
C LEU A 230 -9.59 -25.62 -10.81
N THR A 231 -8.96 -25.46 -11.96
CA THR A 231 -9.38 -24.46 -12.96
C THR A 231 -10.13 -25.20 -14.05
N ILE A 232 -11.36 -24.78 -14.33
CA ILE A 232 -12.21 -25.38 -15.35
C ILE A 232 -12.51 -24.33 -16.39
N LEU A 233 -12.19 -24.64 -17.64
CA LEU A 233 -12.49 -23.83 -18.80
C LEU A 233 -13.52 -24.57 -19.65
N MET A 234 -14.55 -23.85 -20.09
CA MET A 234 -15.51 -24.36 -21.06
C MET A 234 -15.52 -23.42 -22.26
N VAL A 235 -15.08 -23.92 -23.42
CA VAL A 235 -14.94 -23.12 -24.64
C VAL A 235 -15.66 -23.77 -25.81
N PRO A 236 -16.29 -23.00 -26.71
CA PRO A 236 -16.86 -23.54 -27.92
C PRO A 236 -15.74 -24.07 -28.83
N ALA A 237 -15.76 -25.36 -29.13
CA ALA A 237 -14.94 -25.97 -30.15
C ALA A 237 -15.49 -25.63 -31.53
N THR A 238 -14.60 -25.32 -32.47
CA THR A 238 -14.99 -25.09 -33.86
C THR A 238 -15.41 -26.41 -34.52
N LEU A 239 -16.31 -26.34 -35.51
CA LEU A 239 -16.74 -27.51 -36.30
C LEU A 239 -15.55 -28.28 -36.90
N GLY A 240 -14.48 -27.58 -37.31
CA GLY A 240 -13.26 -28.21 -37.81
C GLY A 240 -12.53 -29.04 -36.75
N GLN A 241 -12.43 -28.53 -35.51
CA GLN A 241 -11.84 -29.25 -34.38
C GLN A 241 -12.69 -30.47 -34.00
N LEU A 242 -14.02 -30.33 -33.97
CA LEU A 242 -14.93 -31.44 -33.66
C LEU A 242 -14.90 -32.53 -34.74
N GLU A 243 -14.79 -32.15 -36.02
CA GLU A 243 -14.68 -33.10 -37.13
C GLU A 243 -13.32 -33.83 -37.13
N GLU A 244 -12.24 -33.15 -36.73
CA GLU A 244 -10.94 -33.78 -36.49
C GLU A 244 -10.99 -34.77 -35.32
N ILE A 245 -11.62 -34.39 -34.19
CA ILE A 245 -11.82 -35.28 -33.04
C ILE A 245 -12.66 -36.52 -33.41
N ALA A 246 -13.73 -36.34 -34.19
CA ALA A 246 -14.53 -37.46 -34.70
C ALA A 246 -13.73 -38.38 -35.63
N LYS A 247 -12.84 -37.82 -36.47
CA LYS A 247 -11.91 -38.57 -37.33
C LYS A 247 -10.82 -39.29 -36.52
N LEU A 248 -10.34 -38.69 -35.42
CA LEU A 248 -9.38 -39.29 -34.48
C LEU A 248 -9.96 -40.55 -33.80
N SER A 249 -11.24 -40.51 -33.40
CA SER A 249 -11.93 -41.67 -32.83
C SER A 249 -12.08 -42.85 -33.81
N GLN A 250 -12.01 -42.60 -35.13
CA GLN A 250 -12.12 -43.64 -36.17
C GLN A 250 -10.77 -44.20 -36.65
N ARG A 251 -9.64 -43.51 -36.40
CA ARG A 251 -8.31 -43.85 -36.96
C ARG A 251 -7.29 -44.29 -35.90
N LYS A 252 -7.73 -45.09 -34.92
CA LYS A 252 -6.96 -45.53 -33.75
C LYS A 252 -5.59 -46.20 -34.05
N ASP A 253 -5.34 -46.67 -35.28
CA ASP A 253 -4.14 -47.45 -35.64
C ASP A 253 -2.98 -46.63 -36.29
N ASP A 254 -3.17 -45.37 -36.69
CA ASP A 254 -2.14 -44.53 -37.37
C ASP A 254 -1.69 -43.33 -36.50
N LEU A 255 -1.30 -43.60 -35.26
CA LEU A 255 -1.29 -42.61 -34.16
C LEU A 255 -0.04 -41.71 -34.04
N GLU A 256 1.03 -41.91 -34.81
CA GLU A 256 2.35 -41.35 -34.47
C GLU A 256 2.60 -39.90 -34.96
N GLU A 257 2.11 -39.54 -36.15
CA GLU A 257 2.39 -38.22 -36.75
C GLU A 257 1.44 -37.12 -36.26
N ASP A 258 0.18 -37.47 -35.98
CA ASP A 258 -0.88 -36.55 -35.56
C ASP A 258 -0.90 -36.32 -34.03
N TYR A 259 -0.36 -37.25 -33.22
CA TYR A 259 -0.08 -37.05 -31.79
C TYR A 259 0.86 -35.86 -31.56
N ASN A 260 1.85 -35.67 -32.43
CA ASN A 260 2.82 -34.58 -32.29
C ASN A 260 2.17 -33.19 -32.49
N LYS A 261 1.12 -33.08 -33.32
CA LYS A 261 0.40 -31.80 -33.53
C LYS A 261 -0.55 -31.48 -32.38
N LEU A 262 -1.30 -32.48 -31.92
CA LEU A 262 -2.19 -32.33 -30.77
C LEU A 262 -1.37 -32.04 -29.50
N SER A 263 -0.28 -32.79 -29.27
CA SER A 263 0.69 -32.53 -28.20
C SER A 263 1.24 -31.11 -28.28
N GLY A 264 1.62 -30.61 -29.47
CA GLY A 264 2.11 -29.23 -29.62
C GLY A 264 1.07 -28.16 -29.28
N SER A 265 -0.21 -28.39 -29.63
CA SER A 265 -1.30 -27.48 -29.24
C SER A 265 -1.56 -27.52 -27.73
N LEU A 266 -1.51 -28.71 -27.12
CA LEU A 266 -1.66 -28.90 -25.68
C LEU A 266 -0.46 -28.33 -24.93
N ASP A 267 0.76 -28.45 -25.44
CA ASP A 267 1.95 -27.81 -24.88
C ASP A 267 1.83 -26.27 -24.93
N THR A 268 1.26 -25.72 -25.99
CA THR A 268 1.05 -24.26 -26.11
C THR A 268 -0.01 -23.76 -25.12
N LEU A 269 -1.11 -24.50 -25.00
CA LEU A 269 -2.19 -24.25 -24.05
C LEU A 269 -1.64 -24.36 -22.62
N LEU A 270 -0.92 -25.44 -22.31
CA LEU A 270 -0.26 -25.69 -21.02
C LEU A 270 0.80 -24.64 -20.67
N ASN A 271 1.60 -24.16 -21.62
CA ASN A 271 2.56 -23.07 -21.38
C ASN A 271 1.82 -21.78 -21.01
N SER A 272 0.74 -21.46 -21.72
CA SER A 272 -0.10 -20.30 -21.42
C SER A 272 -0.73 -20.41 -20.03
N PHE A 273 -1.11 -21.62 -19.60
CA PHE A 273 -1.63 -21.87 -18.25
C PHE A 273 -0.56 -21.96 -17.16
N ALA A 274 0.67 -22.36 -17.47
CA ALA A 274 1.79 -22.33 -16.54
C ALA A 274 2.26 -20.92 -16.24
N ASP A 275 2.24 -20.06 -17.26
CA ASP A 275 2.44 -18.63 -17.12
C ASP A 275 1.31 -17.99 -16.28
N LEU A 276 0.08 -18.53 -16.35
CA LEU A 276 -1.00 -18.16 -15.43
C LEU A 276 -0.73 -18.67 -14.01
N GLY A 277 -0.22 -19.89 -13.83
CA GLY A 277 0.12 -20.45 -12.51
C GLY A 277 1.26 -19.69 -11.80
N SER A 278 2.28 -19.28 -12.54
CA SER A 278 3.37 -18.43 -12.02
C SER A 278 2.86 -17.03 -11.68
N SER A 279 2.06 -16.43 -12.57
CA SER A 279 1.46 -15.10 -12.33
C SER A 279 0.48 -15.11 -11.15
N LEU A 280 -0.26 -16.20 -10.94
CA LEU A 280 -1.14 -16.40 -9.78
C LEU A 280 -0.35 -16.52 -8.47
N ARG A 281 0.79 -17.20 -8.51
CA ARG A 281 1.70 -17.31 -7.37
C ARG A 281 2.34 -15.95 -7.04
N ASP A 282 2.83 -15.22 -8.04
CA ASP A 282 3.40 -13.89 -7.87
C ASP A 282 2.35 -12.90 -7.31
N THR A 283 1.10 -13.04 -7.73
CA THR A 283 -0.02 -12.23 -7.22
C THR A 283 -0.36 -12.59 -5.77
N ALA A 284 -0.33 -13.87 -5.41
CA ALA A 284 -0.52 -14.32 -4.03
C ALA A 284 0.62 -13.81 -3.12
N ASP A 285 1.87 -13.93 -3.57
CA ASP A 285 3.05 -13.41 -2.86
C ASP A 285 2.97 -11.88 -2.71
N GLY A 286 2.53 -11.16 -3.74
CA GLY A 286 2.28 -9.71 -3.69
C GLY A 286 1.18 -9.31 -2.68
N LEU A 287 0.12 -10.12 -2.56
CA LEU A 287 -0.93 -9.91 -1.57
C LEU A 287 -0.48 -10.20 -0.14
N ASP A 288 0.39 -11.18 0.05
CA ASP A 288 1.02 -11.42 1.35
C ASP A 288 1.99 -10.30 1.73
N GLN A 289 2.75 -9.76 0.78
CA GLN A 289 3.53 -8.55 0.99
C GLN A 289 2.66 -7.35 1.35
N LEU A 290 1.50 -7.19 0.69
CA LEU A 290 0.54 -6.13 1.02
C LEU A 290 -0.05 -6.32 2.43
N ASN A 291 -0.37 -7.56 2.81
CA ASN A 291 -0.84 -7.89 4.15
C ASN A 291 0.23 -7.56 5.20
N HIS A 292 1.50 -7.88 4.94
CA HIS A 292 2.62 -7.51 5.80
C HIS A 292 2.82 -5.99 5.90
N ALA A 293 2.71 -5.26 4.79
CA ALA A 293 2.78 -3.80 4.77
C ALA A 293 1.64 -3.20 5.60
N ARG A 294 0.42 -3.71 5.43
CA ARG A 294 -0.74 -3.29 6.24
C ARG A 294 -0.56 -3.59 7.72
N ASP A 295 -0.02 -4.75 8.08
CA ASP A 295 0.26 -5.09 9.48
C ASP A 295 1.35 -4.19 10.06
N THR A 296 2.37 -3.85 9.28
CA THR A 296 3.41 -2.89 9.68
C THR A 296 2.82 -1.50 9.93
N ILE A 297 1.96 -1.02 9.04
CA ILE A 297 1.25 0.26 9.19
C ILE A 297 0.32 0.22 10.42
N SER A 298 -0.42 -0.87 10.59
CA SER A 298 -1.35 -1.03 11.72
C SER A 298 -0.61 -1.07 13.05
N ASN A 299 0.54 -1.74 13.11
CA ASN A 299 1.39 -1.77 14.31
C ASN A 299 2.09 -0.43 14.56
N GLY A 300 2.42 0.32 13.49
CA GLY A 300 3.00 1.66 13.58
C GLY A 300 2.01 2.76 13.97
N LYS A 301 0.70 2.55 13.77
CA LYS A 301 -0.37 3.50 14.10
C LYS A 301 -0.36 3.91 15.58
N ASP A 302 -0.21 2.93 16.48
CA ASP A 302 -0.22 3.20 17.91
C ASP A 302 1.01 3.99 18.35
N GLN A 303 2.17 3.74 17.71
CA GLN A 303 3.39 4.52 17.93
C GLN A 303 3.22 5.97 17.44
N ILE A 304 2.59 6.19 16.29
CA ILE A 304 2.32 7.54 15.77
C ILE A 304 1.39 8.31 16.72
N TYR A 305 0.36 7.66 17.28
CA TYR A 305 -0.47 8.31 18.28
C TYR A 305 0.29 8.61 19.57
N ALA A 306 1.11 7.67 20.06
CA ALA A 306 1.94 7.90 21.24
C ALA A 306 2.95 9.05 21.02
N ASP A 307 3.57 9.12 19.84
CA ASP A 307 4.46 10.23 19.47
C ASP A 307 3.69 11.54 19.31
N GLY A 308 2.46 11.50 18.79
CA GLY A 308 1.56 12.65 18.72
C GLY A 308 1.17 13.18 20.10
N ASP A 309 0.81 12.30 21.04
CA ASP A 309 0.54 12.65 22.43
C ASP A 309 1.78 13.22 23.11
N LYS A 310 2.96 12.67 22.82
CA LYS A 310 4.23 13.19 23.33
C LYS A 310 4.51 14.60 22.81
N VAL A 311 4.31 14.85 21.52
CA VAL A 311 4.43 16.19 20.93
C VAL A 311 3.45 17.16 21.58
N LEU A 312 2.21 16.74 21.85
CA LEU A 312 1.22 17.57 22.54
C LEU A 312 1.70 17.93 23.96
N ASN A 313 2.21 16.97 24.72
CA ASN A 313 2.76 17.20 26.06
C ASN A 313 4.02 18.08 26.04
N ASP A 314 4.90 17.91 25.04
CA ASP A 314 6.08 18.73 24.86
C ASP A 314 5.68 20.19 24.51
N LEU A 315 4.65 20.37 23.67
CA LEU A 315 4.09 21.70 23.36
C LEU A 315 3.43 22.35 24.58
N GLU A 316 2.75 21.58 25.43
CA GLU A 316 2.20 22.08 26.69
C GLU A 316 3.30 22.52 27.66
N SER A 317 4.37 21.72 27.76
CA SER A 317 5.56 22.04 28.58
C SER A 317 6.29 23.28 28.06
N LEU A 318 6.41 23.42 26.74
CA LEU A 318 6.96 24.62 26.09
C LEU A 318 6.07 25.83 26.38
N ASN A 319 4.75 25.71 26.26
CA ASN A 319 3.80 26.77 26.56
C ASN A 319 3.93 27.22 28.04
N ASN A 320 4.04 26.28 28.96
CA ASN A 320 4.27 26.58 30.38
C ASN A 320 5.58 27.32 30.62
N SER A 321 6.66 26.92 29.91
CA SER A 321 7.95 27.61 29.99
C SER A 321 7.92 29.01 29.36
N LEU A 322 7.17 29.19 28.27
CA LEU A 322 6.96 30.50 27.66
C LEU A 322 6.14 31.42 28.58
N ASN A 323 5.21 30.87 29.36
CA ASN A 323 4.43 31.63 30.35
C ASN A 323 5.26 32.14 31.54
N THR A 324 6.47 31.61 31.80
CA THR A 324 7.35 32.12 32.87
C THR A 324 8.32 33.21 32.39
N ILE A 325 8.53 33.34 31.08
CA ILE A 325 9.41 34.38 30.51
C ILE A 325 8.97 35.80 30.90
N PRO A 326 7.67 36.17 30.89
CA PRO A 326 7.24 37.48 31.35
C PRO A 326 7.70 37.79 32.77
N GLY A 327 7.57 36.84 33.71
CA GLY A 327 8.02 37.03 35.09
C GLY A 327 9.53 37.20 35.21
N HIS A 328 10.32 36.44 34.45
CA HIS A 328 11.77 36.63 34.42
C HIS A 328 12.19 37.96 33.76
N LEU A 329 11.43 38.45 32.79
CA LEU A 329 11.65 39.78 32.21
C LEU A 329 11.33 40.88 33.22
N ASP A 330 10.27 40.72 34.01
CA ASP A 330 9.95 41.65 35.11
C ASP A 330 11.07 41.64 36.17
N ASP A 331 11.52 40.47 36.63
CA ASP A 331 12.63 40.34 37.59
C ASP A 331 13.94 40.99 37.07
N ALA A 332 14.20 40.86 35.77
CA ALA A 332 15.35 41.46 35.11
C ALA A 332 15.22 42.99 35.00
N ASP A 333 14.03 43.50 34.72
CA ASP A 333 13.73 44.94 34.69
C ASP A 333 13.89 45.58 36.08
N ASP A 334 13.40 44.90 37.13
CA ASP A 334 13.58 45.30 38.52
C ASP A 334 15.08 45.37 38.89
N SER A 335 15.84 44.33 38.52
CA SER A 335 17.28 44.29 38.74
C SER A 335 18.03 45.40 37.99
N ILE A 336 17.64 45.70 36.75
CA ILE A 336 18.21 46.81 35.96
C ILE A 336 17.90 48.15 36.63
N THR A 337 16.69 48.31 37.16
CA THR A 337 16.28 49.51 37.90
C THR A 337 17.14 49.69 39.15
N GLU A 338 17.32 48.64 39.95
CA GLU A 338 18.17 48.67 41.16
C GLU A 338 19.64 49.00 40.86
N VAL A 339 20.19 48.43 39.77
CA VAL A 339 21.54 48.77 39.29
C VAL A 339 21.62 50.23 38.87
N THR A 340 20.59 50.74 38.19
CA THR A 340 20.54 52.13 37.76
C THR A 340 20.50 53.08 38.96
N ASP A 341 19.70 52.77 39.97
CA ASP A 341 19.61 53.56 41.21
C ASP A 341 20.95 53.55 41.96
N SER A 342 21.57 52.38 42.08
CA SER A 342 22.90 52.23 42.71
C SER A 342 23.97 53.02 41.95
N LEU A 343 23.95 53.02 40.61
CA LEU A 343 24.85 53.83 39.79
C LEU A 343 24.60 55.33 39.98
N SER A 344 23.36 55.75 40.16
CA SER A 344 23.02 57.14 40.50
C SER A 344 23.62 57.53 41.84
N GLU A 345 23.48 56.70 42.87
CA GLU A 345 24.04 56.95 44.20
C GLU A 345 25.57 57.03 44.18
N VAL A 346 26.24 56.13 43.44
CA VAL A 346 27.69 56.19 43.22
C VAL A 346 28.08 57.49 42.52
N THR A 347 27.28 57.92 41.54
CA THR A 347 27.51 59.19 40.84
C THR A 347 27.40 60.37 41.80
N ASP A 348 26.36 60.42 42.62
CA ASP A 348 26.15 61.47 43.63
C ASP A 348 27.27 61.48 44.68
N THR A 349 27.72 60.30 45.10
CA THR A 349 28.88 60.15 46.00
C THR A 349 30.16 60.67 45.35
N ALA A 350 30.39 60.37 44.06
CA ALA A 350 31.55 60.87 43.33
C ALA A 350 31.52 62.41 43.16
N VAL A 351 30.33 62.99 42.94
CA VAL A 351 30.14 64.45 42.91
C VAL A 351 30.46 65.05 44.29
N SER A 352 29.93 64.48 45.37
CA SER A 352 30.20 64.94 46.73
C SER A 352 31.68 64.82 47.11
N LEU A 353 32.35 63.74 46.69
CA LEU A 353 33.79 63.57 46.92
C LEU A 353 34.60 64.63 46.17
N ARG A 354 34.19 64.98 44.94
CA ARG A 354 34.82 66.06 44.18
C ARG A 354 34.70 67.40 44.90
N GLU A 355 33.53 67.73 45.44
CA GLU A 355 33.34 68.95 46.24
C GLU A 355 34.26 68.98 47.47
N ASN A 356 34.33 67.87 48.21
CA ASN A 356 35.25 67.75 49.35
C ASN A 356 36.73 67.89 48.94
N LEU A 357 37.12 67.39 47.76
CA LEU A 357 38.48 67.56 47.25
C LEU A 357 38.77 69.01 46.87
N ASP A 358 37.80 69.74 46.32
CA ASP A 358 37.92 71.17 46.04
C ASP A 358 38.10 71.96 47.36
N ASP A 359 37.35 71.62 48.41
CA ASP A 359 37.52 72.22 49.75
C ASP A 359 38.91 71.95 50.35
N VAL A 360 39.43 70.72 50.20
CA VAL A 360 40.78 70.37 50.64
C VAL A 360 41.83 71.15 49.85
N ASP A 361 41.66 71.31 48.54
CA ASP A 361 42.56 72.10 47.70
C ASP A 361 42.59 73.57 48.14
N ASP A 362 41.44 74.16 48.46
CA ASP A 362 41.34 75.53 48.96
C ASP A 362 42.00 75.69 50.34
N CYS A 363 41.78 74.73 51.25
CA CYS A 363 42.47 74.69 52.55
C CYS A 363 44.01 74.60 52.38
N LEU A 364 44.49 73.79 51.43
CA LEU A 364 45.92 73.70 51.12
C LEU A 364 46.48 75.01 50.55
N LYS A 365 45.75 75.72 49.68
CA LYS A 365 46.14 77.06 49.21
C LYS A 365 46.22 78.07 50.35
N ASP A 366 45.28 78.04 51.28
CA ASP A 366 45.27 78.90 52.46
C ASP A 366 46.46 78.60 53.38
N LEU A 367 46.71 77.32 53.68
CA LEU A 367 47.89 76.89 54.43
C LEU A 367 49.19 77.35 53.75
N GLN A 368 49.28 77.23 52.42
CA GLN A 368 50.43 77.70 51.66
C GLN A 368 50.63 79.22 51.79
N ARG A 369 49.54 79.99 51.80
CA ARG A 369 49.56 81.45 52.04
C ARG A 369 50.05 81.77 53.46
N ASP A 370 49.57 81.03 54.46
CA ASP A 370 49.98 81.21 55.85
C ASP A 370 51.45 80.87 56.07
N ILE A 371 51.96 79.77 55.48
CA ILE A 371 53.39 79.44 55.50
C ILE A 371 54.21 80.56 54.87
N LYS A 372 53.75 81.15 53.76
CA LYS A 372 54.42 82.29 53.12
C LYS A 372 54.44 83.51 54.04
N ASN A 373 53.33 83.81 54.70
CA ASN A 373 53.23 84.91 55.67
C ASN A 373 54.16 84.71 56.87
N ILE A 374 54.20 83.50 57.46
CA ILE A 374 55.11 83.13 58.56
C ILE A 374 56.56 83.29 58.10
N ARG A 375 56.90 82.83 56.90
CA ARG A 375 58.27 82.97 56.36
C ARG A 375 58.67 84.43 56.20
N SER A 376 57.78 85.28 55.69
CA SER A 376 57.99 86.72 55.60
C SER A 376 58.17 87.34 56.98
N GLY A 377 57.26 87.07 57.93
CA GLY A 377 57.34 87.59 59.30
C GLY A 377 58.58 87.10 60.06
N SER A 378 59.03 85.88 59.84
CA SER A 378 60.31 85.37 60.35
C SER A 378 61.49 86.12 59.76
N GLY A 379 61.43 86.48 58.47
CA GLY A 379 62.44 87.33 57.81
C GLY A 379 62.47 88.74 58.42
N ASP A 380 61.31 89.33 58.66
CA ASP A 380 61.18 90.62 59.34
C ASP A 380 61.73 90.55 60.77
N MET A 381 61.39 89.50 61.52
CA MET A 381 61.90 89.28 62.88
C MET A 381 63.42 89.09 62.89
N GLN A 382 63.99 88.36 61.93
CA GLN A 382 65.43 88.25 61.74
C GLN A 382 66.07 89.62 61.49
N SER A 383 65.45 90.47 60.67
CA SER A 383 65.89 91.84 60.41
C SER A 383 65.87 92.68 61.70
N HIS A 384 64.78 92.62 62.47
CA HIS A 384 64.64 93.32 63.75
C HIS A 384 65.68 92.85 64.78
N LEU A 385 65.97 91.54 64.86
CA LEU A 385 67.01 91.00 65.74
C LEU A 385 68.41 91.48 65.33
N ASN A 386 68.70 91.52 64.02
CA ASN A 386 69.95 92.08 63.51
C ASN A 386 70.08 93.58 63.86
N GLN A 387 68.98 94.32 63.77
CA GLN A 387 68.94 95.75 64.09
C GLN A 387 69.09 96.01 65.60
N LEU A 388 68.41 95.23 66.44
CA LEU A 388 68.58 95.26 67.90
C LEU A 388 70.01 94.91 68.30
N GLY A 389 70.61 93.90 67.66
CA GLY A 389 72.02 93.56 67.84
C GLY A 389 72.96 94.70 67.43
N ALA A 390 72.66 95.41 66.34
CA ALA A 390 73.41 96.59 65.92
C ALA A 390 73.27 97.77 66.91
N ASP A 391 72.07 98.00 67.44
CA ASP A 391 71.80 99.05 68.43
C ASP A 391 72.47 98.74 69.77
N LEU A 392 72.41 97.50 70.27
CA LEU A 392 73.17 97.05 71.44
C LEU A 392 74.68 97.28 71.26
N LYS A 393 75.22 97.02 70.07
CA LYS A 393 76.63 97.27 69.72
C LYS A 393 76.96 98.77 69.74
N LYS A 394 76.02 99.63 69.33
CA LYS A 394 76.11 101.10 69.47
C LYS A 394 76.07 101.54 70.93
N THR A 395 75.18 101.00 71.76
CA THR A 395 75.07 101.34 73.18
C THR A 395 76.31 100.91 73.97
N LEU A 396 76.87 99.73 73.68
CA LEU A 396 78.14 99.26 74.25
C LEU A 396 79.34 100.16 73.85
N ARG A 397 79.36 100.68 72.61
CA ARG A 397 80.35 101.69 72.20
C ARG A 397 80.17 103.04 72.90
N SER A 398 78.95 103.41 73.28
CA SER A 398 78.67 104.66 74.03
C SER A 398 79.07 104.59 75.50
N LYS A 399 79.04 103.40 76.12
CA LYS A 399 79.48 103.17 77.51
C LYS A 399 80.99 102.97 77.69
N GLY A 400 81.75 102.78 76.60
CA GLY A 400 83.22 102.63 76.62
C GLY A 400 84.00 103.94 76.49
N ARG A 401 83.34 105.10 76.57
CA ARG A 401 83.97 106.43 76.59
C ARG A 401 83.71 107.08 77.95
N PHE A 402 84.47 106.66 78.96
CA PHE A 402 84.81 107.45 80.14
C PHE A 402 86.18 107.02 80.62
#